data_AF-A0A4S2RPJ7-F1
#
_entry.id   AF-A0A4S2RPJ7-F1
#
_cell.length_a   1.000
_cell.length_b   1.000
_cell.length_c   1.000
_cell.angle_alpha   90.00
_cell.angle_beta   90.00
_cell.angle_gamma   90.00
#
_symmetry.space_group_name_H-M   'P 1'
#
loop_
_entity.id
_entity.type
_entity.pdbx_description
1 polymer ?
#
loop_
_entity_poly.entity_id
_entity_poly.type
_entity_poly.pdbx_seq_one_letter_code
_entity_poly.pdbx_strand_id
1 'polypeptide(L)'
;MVAFGRVEGEVGADVAFSGHSLPLVLRHVACRAGRARDRPPHRLINRDKQDANRDVAIATCNDVWGNYEGSGLECDEYPFSSTYEGAAKNDNRYSARLIDGRDNRKGGERIQKVYEENRILDNDLFYLKIVP
;
A
#
# COMPACT_ATOMS: atom_id res chain seq x y z
N MET A 1 27.76 -4.80 4.90
CA MET A 1 27.66 -4.48 6.34
C MET A 1 26.19 -4.25 6.62
N VAL A 2 25.47 -5.26 7.14
CA VAL A 2 24.03 -5.14 7.44
C VAL A 2 23.91 -4.59 8.85
N ALA A 3 23.41 -3.36 8.98
CA ALA A 3 23.13 -2.77 10.29
C ALA A 3 21.77 -3.29 10.77
N PHE A 4 21.79 -4.25 11.69
CA PHE A 4 20.64 -4.60 12.52
C PHE A 4 20.50 -3.55 13.62
N GLY A 5 19.54 -2.63 13.46
CA GLY A 5 19.11 -1.74 14.52
C GLY A 5 17.97 -2.39 15.30
N ARG A 6 18.21 -2.71 16.56
CA ARG A 6 17.24 -3.20 17.55
C ARG A 6 16.10 -2.17 17.69
N VAL A 7 14.85 -2.58 17.50
CA VAL A 7 13.66 -1.78 17.84
C VAL A 7 12.91 -2.52 18.93
N GLU A 8 12.74 -1.83 20.05
CA GLU A 8 12.03 -2.26 21.24
C GLU A 8 10.53 -2.42 20.92
N GLY A 9 9.99 -3.61 21.17
CA GLY A 9 8.63 -3.77 21.69
C GLY A 9 7.43 -3.31 20.85
N GLU A 10 7.34 -3.65 19.57
CA GLU A 10 6.04 -3.75 18.86
C GLU A 10 6.02 -5.02 18.02
N VAL A 11 5.00 -5.85 18.19
CA VAL A 11 4.87 -7.15 17.53
C VAL A 11 4.38 -6.92 16.10
N GLY A 12 5.22 -6.33 15.23
CA GLY A 12 4.85 -6.04 13.85
C GLY A 12 6.06 -5.94 12.92
N ALA A 13 5.90 -6.36 11.66
CA ALA A 13 6.94 -6.26 10.66
C ALA A 13 7.08 -4.80 10.16
N ASP A 14 8.29 -4.25 10.23
CA ASP A 14 8.63 -2.93 9.67
C ASP A 14 8.92 -3.04 8.16
N VAL A 15 8.04 -2.49 7.33
CA VAL A 15 8.20 -2.47 5.86
C VAL A 15 8.89 -1.17 5.43
N ALA A 16 10.17 -1.23 5.08
CA ALA A 16 10.94 -0.07 4.66
C ALA A 16 10.89 0.18 3.13
N PHE A 17 10.43 1.35 2.71
CA PHE A 17 10.51 1.79 1.31
C PHE A 17 11.53 2.93 1.14
N SER A 18 12.49 2.77 0.22
CA SER A 18 13.47 3.82 -0.13
C SER A 18 12.88 4.88 -1.08
N GLY A 19 12.92 6.15 -0.64
CA GLY A 19 12.42 7.33 -1.36
C GLY A 19 12.99 7.60 -2.75
N HIS A 20 14.18 7.07 -3.03
CA HIS A 20 14.92 7.40 -4.24
C HIS A 20 14.45 6.67 -5.50
N SER A 21 13.58 5.66 -5.38
CA SER A 21 13.25 4.77 -6.50
C SER A 21 11.77 4.62 -6.82
N LEU A 22 10.87 5.22 -6.05
CA LEU A 22 9.42 5.26 -6.28
C LEU A 22 8.79 6.55 -5.73
N PRO A 23 9.15 7.73 -6.28
CA PRO A 23 8.83 9.01 -5.65
C PRO A 23 7.32 9.29 -5.57
N LEU A 24 6.51 8.80 -6.52
CA LEU A 24 5.06 9.09 -6.54
C LEU A 24 4.23 8.13 -5.70
N VAL A 25 4.47 6.81 -5.78
CA VAL A 25 3.85 5.80 -4.90
C VAL A 25 4.12 6.16 -3.45
N LEU A 26 5.39 6.43 -3.13
CA LEU A 26 5.78 6.69 -1.75
C LEU A 26 5.22 7.99 -1.21
N ARG A 27 5.05 9.02 -2.05
CA ARG A 27 4.45 10.29 -1.64
C ARG A 27 2.94 10.17 -1.41
N HIS A 28 2.24 9.35 -2.19
CA HIS A 28 0.83 9.04 -1.96
C HIS A 28 0.65 8.32 -0.62
N VAL A 29 1.39 7.23 -0.42
CA VAL A 29 1.36 6.43 0.80
C VAL A 29 1.83 7.24 2.02
N ALA A 30 2.89 8.05 1.91
CA ALA A 30 3.43 8.83 3.03
C ALA A 30 2.46 9.81 3.66
N CYS A 31 1.65 10.49 2.84
CA CYS A 31 0.70 11.46 3.34
C CYS A 31 -0.34 10.81 4.28
N ARG A 32 -0.62 9.51 4.12
CA ARG A 32 -1.58 8.77 4.96
C ARG A 32 -0.96 7.78 5.94
N ALA A 33 0.23 7.26 5.67
CA ALA A 33 0.96 6.37 6.56
C ALA A 33 1.33 7.04 7.90
N GLY A 34 1.46 8.37 7.93
CA GLY A 34 1.59 9.13 9.19
C GLY A 34 0.42 8.91 10.16
N ARG A 35 -0.78 8.55 9.67
CA ARG A 35 -1.94 8.14 10.48
C ARG A 35 -2.04 6.63 10.70
N ALA A 36 -1.24 5.82 10.01
CA ALA A 36 -1.26 4.37 10.11
C ALA A 36 -0.48 3.82 11.30
N ARG A 37 0.39 4.62 11.94
CA ARG A 37 1.08 4.23 13.18
C ARG A 37 0.10 3.89 14.31
N ASP A 38 -1.03 4.60 14.37
CA ASP A 38 -2.05 4.37 15.41
C ASP A 38 -3.06 3.27 15.02
N ARG A 39 -3.08 2.86 13.74
CA ARG A 39 -3.99 1.85 13.17
C ARG A 39 -3.30 1.12 12.01
N PRO A 40 -2.43 0.15 12.30
CA PRO A 40 -1.69 -0.55 11.25
C PRO A 40 -2.63 -1.40 10.38
N PRO A 41 -2.32 -1.54 9.08
CA PRO A 41 -3.04 -2.45 8.21
C PRO A 41 -2.73 -3.92 8.54
N HIS A 42 -3.71 -4.77 8.26
CA HIS A 42 -3.59 -6.22 8.33
C HIS A 42 -3.58 -6.81 6.93
N ARG A 43 -2.68 -7.76 6.67
CA ARG A 43 -2.56 -8.43 5.38
C ARG A 43 -3.82 -9.21 5.05
N LEU A 44 -4.30 -9.09 3.82
CA LEU A 44 -5.45 -9.82 3.28
C LEU A 44 -5.03 -10.69 2.09
N ILE A 45 -5.07 -12.02 2.19
CA ILE A 45 -4.62 -12.92 1.11
C ILE A 45 -5.73 -13.31 0.12
N ASN A 46 -7.00 -13.25 0.54
CA ASN A 46 -8.15 -13.64 -0.28
C ASN A 46 -8.26 -12.73 -1.51
N ARG A 47 -8.24 -13.32 -2.71
CA ARG A 47 -8.20 -12.58 -3.99
C ARG A 47 -9.50 -11.85 -4.28
N ASP A 48 -10.65 -12.47 -4.05
CA ASP A 48 -11.95 -11.84 -4.29
C ASP A 48 -12.13 -10.56 -3.46
N LYS A 49 -11.65 -10.56 -2.20
CA LYS A 49 -11.66 -9.38 -1.36
C LYS A 49 -10.63 -8.32 -1.79
N GLN A 50 -9.48 -8.73 -2.33
CA GLN A 50 -8.52 -7.80 -2.93
C GLN A 50 -9.11 -7.13 -4.16
N ASP A 51 -9.81 -7.87 -5.00
CA ASP A 51 -10.43 -7.36 -6.21
C ASP A 51 -11.58 -6.41 -5.85
N ALA A 52 -12.40 -6.75 -4.84
CA ALA A 52 -13.39 -5.82 -4.30
C ALA A 52 -12.76 -4.49 -3.82
N ASN A 53 -11.60 -4.54 -3.15
CA ASN A 53 -10.87 -3.33 -2.77
C ASN A 53 -10.40 -2.52 -4.00
N ARG A 54 -9.89 -3.19 -5.03
CA ARG A 54 -9.45 -2.54 -6.28
C ARG A 54 -10.60 -1.89 -7.01
N ASP A 55 -11.74 -2.57 -7.11
CA ASP A 55 -12.91 -2.07 -7.82
C ASP A 55 -13.41 -0.75 -7.21
N VAL A 56 -13.43 -0.65 -5.87
CA VAL A 56 -13.81 0.60 -5.18
C VAL A 56 -12.77 1.71 -5.41
N ALA A 57 -11.47 1.39 -5.38
CA ALA A 57 -10.42 2.36 -5.67
C ALA A 57 -10.48 2.85 -7.13
N ILE A 58 -10.67 1.94 -8.09
CA ILE A 58 -10.82 2.23 -9.52
C ILE A 58 -12.06 3.09 -9.78
N ALA A 59 -13.19 2.79 -9.12
CA ALA A 59 -14.40 3.61 -9.21
C ALA A 59 -14.11 5.05 -8.76
N THR A 60 -13.35 5.21 -7.66
CA THR A 60 -12.92 6.53 -7.17
C THR A 60 -12.00 7.24 -8.15
N CYS A 61 -11.05 6.53 -8.74
CA CYS A 61 -10.16 7.11 -9.75
C CYS A 61 -10.93 7.56 -11.01
N ASN A 62 -11.88 6.76 -11.48
CA ASN A 62 -12.73 7.13 -12.61
C ASN A 62 -13.66 8.31 -12.29
N ASP A 63 -14.20 8.39 -11.08
CA ASP A 63 -15.05 9.50 -10.64
C ASP A 63 -14.28 10.83 -10.61
N VAL A 64 -13.04 10.82 -10.12
CA VAL A 64 -12.23 12.04 -9.95
C VAL A 64 -11.51 12.47 -11.24
N TRP A 65 -10.96 11.52 -12.01
CA TRP A 65 -10.10 11.81 -13.17
C TRP A 65 -10.70 11.38 -14.52
N GLY A 66 -11.83 10.67 -14.53
CA GLY A 66 -12.40 10.08 -15.75
C GLY A 66 -11.66 8.82 -16.22
N ASN A 67 -12.00 8.36 -17.42
CA ASN A 67 -11.33 7.21 -18.03
C ASN A 67 -9.85 7.53 -18.30
N TYR A 68 -8.96 6.75 -17.70
CA TYR A 68 -7.50 6.88 -17.83
C TYR A 68 -6.87 5.75 -18.67
N GLU A 69 -7.67 4.97 -19.39
CA GLU A 69 -7.17 3.96 -20.34
C GLU A 69 -6.23 4.59 -21.38
N GLY A 70 -5.11 3.91 -21.66
CA GLY A 70 -4.10 4.38 -22.61
C GLY A 70 -3.23 5.55 -22.13
N SER A 71 -3.49 6.13 -20.95
CA SER A 71 -2.71 7.24 -20.40
C SER A 71 -1.34 6.82 -19.86
N GLY A 72 -1.12 5.53 -19.63
CA GLY A 72 0.05 5.01 -18.89
C GLY A 72 -0.01 5.25 -17.38
N LEU A 73 -1.11 5.80 -16.87
CA LEU A 73 -1.38 5.94 -15.45
C LEU A 73 -2.12 4.73 -14.90
N GLU A 74 -1.88 4.42 -13.62
CA GLU A 74 -2.60 3.40 -12.86
C GLU A 74 -3.14 4.02 -11.57
N CYS A 75 -4.26 3.50 -11.09
CA CYS A 75 -4.85 3.89 -9.81
C CYS A 75 -4.07 3.20 -8.68
N ASP A 76 -3.40 3.99 -7.84
CA ASP A 76 -2.74 3.55 -6.61
C ASP A 76 -3.66 3.80 -5.43
N GLU A 77 -3.70 2.84 -4.49
CA GLU A 77 -4.59 2.88 -3.34
C GLU A 77 -3.87 2.65 -2.00
N TYR A 78 -4.31 3.42 -0.99
CA TYR A 78 -3.87 3.24 0.38
C TYR A 78 -5.03 3.38 1.39
N PRO A 79 -5.25 2.42 2.31
CA PRO A 79 -4.54 1.15 2.46
C PRO A 79 -4.62 0.25 1.21
N PHE A 80 -3.59 -0.56 1.00
CA PHE A 80 -3.45 -1.35 -0.24
C PHE A 80 -4.63 -2.30 -0.42
N SER A 81 -4.99 -2.63 -1.68
CA SER A 81 -6.00 -3.68 -1.98
C SER A 81 -5.74 -5.00 -1.25
N SER A 82 -4.48 -5.24 -0.94
CA SER A 82 -3.95 -6.41 -0.27
C SER A 82 -4.04 -6.36 1.27
N THR A 83 -4.92 -5.49 1.81
CA THR A 83 -5.16 -5.30 3.26
C THR A 83 -6.64 -5.36 3.64
N TYR A 84 -6.95 -5.73 4.90
CA TYR A 84 -8.32 -5.73 5.43
C TYR A 84 -8.90 -4.31 5.59
N GLU A 85 -8.03 -3.31 5.67
CA GLU A 85 -8.34 -1.88 5.73
C GLU A 85 -8.51 -1.23 4.35
N GLY A 86 -8.48 -2.01 3.27
CA GLY A 86 -8.62 -1.51 1.91
C GLY A 86 -9.97 -0.83 1.63
N ALA A 87 -10.09 -0.27 0.43
CA ALA A 87 -11.18 0.62 0.06
C ALA A 87 -12.60 0.03 0.24
N ALA A 88 -12.77 -1.29 0.09
CA ALA A 88 -14.07 -1.96 0.26
C ALA A 88 -14.50 -2.08 1.73
N LYS A 89 -13.66 -1.72 2.70
CA LYS A 89 -14.04 -1.64 4.12
C LYS A 89 -15.16 -0.63 4.39
N ASN A 90 -15.34 0.34 3.48
CA ASN A 90 -16.41 1.35 3.54
C ASN A 90 -16.43 2.17 4.84
N ASP A 91 -15.25 2.44 5.42
CA ASP A 91 -15.08 3.25 6.63
C ASP A 91 -14.52 4.65 6.32
N ASN A 92 -14.53 5.05 5.04
CA ASN A 92 -13.99 6.30 4.50
C ASN A 92 -12.52 6.55 4.85
N ARG A 93 -11.73 5.50 5.12
CA ARG A 93 -10.31 5.60 5.51
C ARG A 93 -9.35 5.06 4.45
N TYR A 94 -9.61 5.37 3.18
CA TYR A 94 -8.65 5.12 2.10
C TYR A 94 -8.40 6.40 1.28
N SER A 95 -7.39 6.33 0.42
CA SER A 95 -7.21 7.20 -0.73
C SER A 95 -6.92 6.40 -1.97
N ALA A 96 -7.29 6.97 -3.10
CA ALA A 96 -6.90 6.53 -4.41
C ALA A 96 -6.28 7.72 -5.17
N ARG A 97 -5.28 7.47 -6.02
CA ARG A 97 -4.68 8.48 -6.89
C ARG A 97 -4.08 7.86 -8.14
N LEU A 98 -4.26 8.52 -9.28
CA LEU A 98 -3.52 8.18 -10.49
C LEU A 98 -2.03 8.53 -10.38
N ILE A 99 -1.17 7.55 -10.68
CA ILE A 99 0.28 7.69 -10.74
C ILE A 99 0.85 6.96 -11.97
N ASP A 100 2.13 7.16 -12.31
CA ASP A 100 2.78 6.45 -13.43
C ASP A 100 2.71 4.93 -13.20
N GLY A 101 2.19 4.19 -14.18
CA GLY A 101 1.96 2.75 -14.05
C GLY A 101 3.23 1.90 -13.97
N ARG A 102 4.40 2.41 -14.38
CA ARG A 102 5.67 1.70 -14.18
C ARG A 102 6.13 1.82 -12.74
N ASP A 103 5.96 3.00 -12.14
CA ASP A 103 6.26 3.21 -10.73
C ASP A 103 5.28 2.42 -9.84
N ASN A 104 3.99 2.45 -10.15
CA ASN A 104 2.97 1.70 -9.41
C ASN A 104 3.27 0.19 -9.36
N ARG A 105 3.53 -0.41 -10.52
CA ARG A 105 3.87 -1.84 -10.64
C ARG A 105 5.10 -2.23 -9.83
N LYS A 106 6.18 -1.43 -9.92
CA LYS A 106 7.39 -1.64 -9.11
C LYS A 106 7.11 -1.51 -7.61
N GLY A 107 6.20 -0.61 -7.22
CA GLY A 107 5.70 -0.49 -5.85
C GLY A 107 5.02 -1.78 -5.37
N GLY A 108 4.09 -2.29 -6.17
CA GLY A 108 3.40 -3.55 -5.91
C GLY A 108 4.35 -4.75 -5.82
N GLU A 109 5.31 -4.87 -6.73
CA GLU A 109 6.33 -5.92 -6.71
C GLU A 109 7.16 -5.89 -5.41
N ARG A 110 7.54 -4.71 -4.94
CA ARG A 110 8.28 -4.55 -3.68
C ARG A 110 7.43 -4.92 -2.47
N ILE A 111 6.16 -4.50 -2.45
CA ILE A 111 5.22 -4.87 -1.39
C ILE A 111 5.08 -6.38 -1.31
N GLN A 112 4.91 -7.05 -2.47
CA GLN A 112 4.80 -8.49 -2.52
C GLN A 112 6.07 -9.17 -1.99
N LYS A 113 7.24 -8.72 -2.43
CA LYS A 113 8.52 -9.23 -1.93
C LYS A 113 8.67 -9.06 -0.42
N VAL A 114 8.22 -7.94 0.13
CA VAL A 114 8.21 -7.72 1.58
C VAL A 114 7.30 -8.72 2.29
N TYR A 115 6.11 -9.00 1.77
CA TYR A 115 5.21 -10.03 2.35
C TYR A 115 5.89 -11.40 2.38
N GLU A 116 6.61 -11.75 1.31
CA GLU A 116 7.32 -13.02 1.19
C GLU A 116 8.53 -13.09 2.14
N GLU A 117 9.41 -12.09 2.12
CA GLU A 117 10.65 -12.06 2.91
C GLU A 117 10.39 -12.00 4.42
N ASN A 118 9.34 -11.30 4.85
CA ASN A 118 8.97 -11.19 6.26
C ASN A 118 7.92 -12.23 6.68
N ARG A 119 7.52 -13.11 5.75
CA ARG A 119 6.51 -14.17 5.98
C ARG A 119 5.21 -13.61 6.57
N ILE A 120 4.74 -12.48 6.07
CA ILE A 120 3.50 -11.83 6.50
C ILE A 120 2.34 -12.67 5.97
N LEU A 121 1.64 -13.35 6.87
CA LEU A 121 0.51 -14.22 6.59
C LEU A 121 -0.82 -13.46 6.61
N ASP A 122 -1.92 -14.15 6.32
CA ASP A 122 -3.24 -13.54 6.41
C ASP A 122 -3.52 -13.03 7.83
N ASN A 123 -4.11 -11.84 7.88
CA ASN A 123 -4.46 -11.10 9.10
C ASN A 123 -3.27 -10.65 9.97
N ASP A 124 -2.02 -10.86 9.52
CA ASP A 124 -0.85 -10.30 10.20
C ASP A 124 -0.84 -8.77 10.07
N LEU A 125 -0.58 -8.10 11.19
CA LEU A 125 -0.37 -6.66 11.21
C LEU A 125 1.03 -6.31 10.72
N PHE A 126 1.15 -5.22 9.97
CA PHE A 126 2.46 -4.72 9.54
C PHE A 126 2.50 -3.20 9.51
N TYR A 127 3.68 -2.65 9.74
CA TYR A 127 3.92 -1.21 9.73
C TYR A 127 4.63 -0.81 8.45
N LEU A 128 4.35 0.40 7.98
CA LEU A 128 5.05 0.99 6.85
C LEU A 128 6.01 2.06 7.35
N LYS A 129 7.28 1.87 7.02
CA LYS A 129 8.35 2.82 7.27
C LYS A 129 8.79 3.42 5.94
N ILE A 130 8.54 4.70 5.80
CA ILE A 130 8.99 5.46 4.63
C ILE A 130 10.32 6.08 5.01
N VAL A 131 11.39 5.64 4.34
CA VAL A 131 12.73 6.16 4.57
C VAL A 131 13.08 7.17 3.46
N PRO A 132 13.63 8.35 3.82
CA PRO A 132 14.11 9.34 2.86
C PRO A 132 15.07 8.76 1.82
#